data_AF-A0A7J7JF83-F1
#
_entry.id   AF-A0A7J7JF83-F1
#
_cell.length_a   1.000
_cell.length_b   1.000
_cell.length_c   1.000
_cell.angle_alpha   90.00
_cell.angle_beta   90.00
_cell.angle_gamma   90.00
#
_symmetry.space_group_name_H-M   'P 1'
#
loop_
_entity.id
_entity.type
_entity.pdbx_description
1 polymer ?
#
loop_
_entity_poly.entity_id
_entity_poly.type
_entity_poly.pdbx_seq_one_letter_code
_entity_poly.pdbx_strand_id
1 'polypeptide(L)'
;MIEHFQEKVKTVNNFIPQVLQTGMEVVNSSDNNSTTRLCSAVLLGFERLLLVNAISKSESVLLLKFASDRLSLPATHINTHSILGLLVTCMYADISETDENRLDTAELKMEVVSILFDRRGLPQESEVITGILPTLMSDLFSSQDIMNKVIGEFLSEQQPHPVLIAKMVYEVFEEQATVGGSSFLQDWVLLSITSFTQRHPLAMAIWSLTCFFVSVSSNHWLKGLFPYVASRIGCLDEVDEKIFLLSCKDFYDGIRHDSHKSQTFVSVFQSAGRTELIYKTVLEAIAAT
;
A
#
# COMPACT_ATOMS: atom_id res chain seq x y z
N MET A 1 -22.64 -19.74 -21.23
CA MET A 1 -22.90 -21.16 -20.88
C MET A 1 -22.61 -21.45 -19.43
N ILE A 2 -21.41 -21.13 -18.94
CA ILE A 2 -21.01 -21.38 -17.54
C ILE A 2 -21.96 -20.68 -16.56
N GLU A 3 -22.29 -19.40 -16.76
CA GLU A 3 -23.22 -18.64 -15.91
C GLU A 3 -24.66 -19.22 -15.90
N HIS A 4 -25.26 -19.44 -17.08
CA HIS A 4 -26.70 -19.74 -17.17
C HIS A 4 -27.08 -21.23 -17.24
N PHE A 5 -26.12 -22.15 -17.43
CA PHE A 5 -26.39 -23.59 -17.58
C PHE A 5 -25.53 -24.45 -16.63
N GLN A 6 -25.31 -23.97 -15.41
CA GLN A 6 -24.41 -24.59 -14.42
C GLN A 6 -24.68 -26.09 -14.21
N GLU A 7 -25.95 -26.52 -14.11
CA GLU A 7 -26.29 -27.93 -13.90
C GLU A 7 -25.82 -28.82 -15.05
N LYS A 8 -26.01 -28.38 -16.31
CA LYS A 8 -25.57 -29.12 -17.50
C LYS A 8 -24.06 -29.05 -17.67
N VAL A 9 -23.46 -27.90 -17.37
CA VAL A 9 -22.01 -27.71 -17.47
C VAL A 9 -21.27 -28.57 -16.43
N LYS A 10 -21.77 -28.68 -15.20
CA LYS A 10 -21.21 -29.56 -14.16
C LYS A 10 -21.24 -31.04 -14.53
N THR A 11 -22.17 -31.46 -15.41
CA THR A 11 -22.20 -32.86 -15.91
C THR A 11 -21.09 -33.17 -16.91
N VAL A 12 -20.50 -32.14 -17.54
CA VAL A 12 -19.35 -32.29 -18.42
C VAL A 12 -18.08 -32.07 -17.59
N ASN A 13 -17.47 -33.17 -17.17
CA ASN A 13 -16.21 -33.10 -16.42
C ASN A 13 -15.18 -32.22 -17.13
N ASN A 14 -14.49 -31.37 -16.37
CA ASN A 14 -13.41 -30.49 -16.81
C ASN A 14 -13.77 -29.37 -17.81
N PHE A 15 -15.06 -29.10 -18.10
CA PHE A 15 -15.42 -28.03 -19.02
C PHE A 15 -14.96 -26.64 -18.53
N ILE A 16 -15.26 -26.28 -17.28
CA ILE A 16 -14.91 -24.96 -16.72
C ILE A 16 -13.38 -24.78 -16.64
N PRO A 17 -12.60 -25.71 -16.05
CA PRO A 17 -11.15 -25.59 -16.02
C PRO A 17 -10.51 -25.43 -17.40
N GLN A 18 -11.01 -26.15 -18.42
CA GLN A 18 -10.51 -26.03 -19.79
C GLN A 18 -10.80 -24.66 -20.40
N VAL A 19 -12.01 -24.12 -20.20
CA VAL A 19 -12.36 -22.77 -20.68
C VAL A 19 -11.48 -21.71 -20.03
N LEU A 20 -11.25 -21.81 -18.72
CA LEU A 20 -10.35 -20.90 -18.00
C LEU A 20 -8.92 -21.03 -18.53
N GLN A 21 -8.42 -22.26 -18.68
CA GLN A 21 -7.08 -22.52 -19.21
C GLN A 21 -6.88 -21.93 -20.61
N THR A 22 -7.79 -22.20 -21.55
CA THR A 22 -7.72 -21.64 -22.90
C THR A 22 -7.76 -20.11 -22.89
N GLY A 23 -8.59 -19.50 -22.03
CA GLY A 23 -8.63 -18.04 -21.90
C GLY A 23 -7.30 -17.47 -21.36
N MET A 24 -6.70 -18.12 -20.37
CA MET A 24 -5.37 -17.73 -19.85
C MET A 24 -4.28 -17.87 -20.90
N GLU A 25 -4.30 -18.93 -21.71
CA GLU A 25 -3.38 -19.13 -22.84
C GLU A 25 -3.51 -18.00 -23.88
N VAL A 26 -4.74 -17.57 -24.19
CA VAL A 26 -5.00 -16.43 -25.10
C VAL A 26 -4.40 -15.13 -24.56
N VAL A 27 -4.55 -14.86 -23.26
CA VAL A 27 -3.95 -13.68 -22.62
C VAL A 27 -2.42 -13.79 -22.53
N ASN A 28 -1.89 -15.01 -22.38
CA ASN A 28 -0.45 -15.23 -22.35
C ASN A 28 0.23 -15.02 -23.70
N SER A 29 -0.46 -15.34 -24.80
CA SER A 29 0.10 -15.31 -26.16
C SER A 29 0.02 -13.94 -26.85
N SER A 30 -0.38 -12.88 -26.15
CA SER A 30 -0.72 -11.60 -26.77
C SER A 30 0.48 -10.66 -26.93
N ASP A 31 1.06 -10.63 -28.13
CA ASP A 31 2.18 -9.73 -28.48
C ASP A 31 1.76 -8.48 -29.31
N ASN A 32 0.48 -8.36 -29.73
CA ASN A 32 0.01 -7.33 -30.68
C ASN A 32 -1.30 -6.61 -30.25
N ASN A 33 -1.51 -5.37 -30.74
CA ASN A 33 -2.67 -4.51 -30.45
C ASN A 33 -4.05 -5.09 -30.83
N SER A 34 -4.15 -5.94 -31.86
CA SER A 34 -5.40 -6.62 -32.22
C SER A 34 -5.82 -7.66 -31.16
N THR A 35 -4.85 -8.18 -30.42
CA THR A 35 -5.05 -9.16 -29.35
C THR A 35 -5.51 -8.50 -28.04
N THR A 36 -5.25 -7.19 -27.85
CA THR A 36 -5.66 -6.43 -26.67
C THR A 36 -7.16 -6.49 -26.38
N ARG A 37 -8.01 -6.25 -27.39
CA ARG A 37 -9.47 -6.27 -27.21
C ARG A 37 -9.97 -7.66 -26.83
N LEU A 38 -9.38 -8.69 -27.44
CA LEU A 38 -9.70 -10.09 -27.12
C LEU A 38 -9.26 -10.44 -25.69
N CYS A 39 -8.05 -10.07 -25.28
CA CYS A 39 -7.59 -10.25 -23.91
C CYS A 39 -8.48 -9.55 -22.89
N SER A 40 -8.83 -8.29 -23.15
CA SER A 40 -9.73 -7.54 -22.28
C SER A 40 -11.12 -8.20 -22.20
N ALA A 41 -11.67 -8.70 -23.31
CA ALA A 41 -12.94 -9.43 -23.30
C ALA A 41 -12.85 -10.74 -22.51
N VAL A 42 -11.74 -11.47 -22.61
CA VAL A 42 -11.51 -12.69 -21.83
C VAL A 42 -11.41 -12.38 -20.33
N LEU A 43 -10.62 -11.37 -19.94
CA LEU A 43 -10.45 -10.95 -18.55
C LEU A 43 -11.77 -10.47 -17.93
N LEU A 44 -12.55 -9.65 -18.65
CA LEU A 44 -13.89 -9.24 -18.23
C LEU A 44 -14.86 -10.43 -18.12
N GLY A 45 -14.70 -11.43 -19.00
CA GLY A 45 -15.43 -12.68 -18.90
C GLY A 45 -15.11 -13.43 -17.60
N PHE A 46 -13.84 -13.50 -17.21
CA PHE A 46 -13.41 -14.08 -15.93
C PHE A 46 -13.97 -13.31 -14.73
N GLU A 47 -13.89 -11.98 -14.75
CA GLU A 47 -14.51 -11.13 -13.72
C GLU A 47 -16.00 -11.41 -13.57
N ARG A 48 -16.74 -11.51 -14.69
CA ARG A 48 -18.17 -11.83 -14.66
C ARG A 48 -18.43 -13.17 -13.99
N LEU A 49 -17.64 -14.20 -14.33
CA LEU A 49 -17.78 -15.54 -13.76
C LEU A 49 -17.52 -15.57 -12.25
N LEU A 50 -16.57 -14.77 -11.77
CA LEU A 50 -16.32 -14.57 -10.34
C LEU A 50 -17.51 -13.86 -9.66
N LEU A 51 -17.97 -12.74 -10.23
CA LEU A 51 -19.07 -11.94 -9.65
C LEU A 51 -20.40 -12.69 -9.55
N VAL A 52 -20.66 -13.62 -10.48
CA VAL A 52 -21.88 -14.45 -10.43
C VAL A 52 -21.68 -15.76 -9.65
N ASN A 53 -20.53 -15.95 -8.99
CA ASN A 53 -20.17 -17.17 -8.27
C ASN A 53 -20.37 -18.43 -9.12
N ALA A 54 -20.02 -18.37 -10.41
CA ALA A 54 -20.22 -19.46 -11.35
C ALA A 54 -19.03 -20.43 -11.43
N ILE A 55 -17.96 -20.15 -10.70
CA ILE A 55 -16.74 -20.97 -10.61
C ILE A 55 -16.47 -21.35 -9.15
N SER A 56 -15.72 -22.43 -8.96
CA SER A 56 -15.30 -22.93 -7.65
C SER A 56 -14.20 -22.07 -7.02
N LYS A 57 -14.01 -22.22 -5.69
CA LYS A 57 -12.93 -21.54 -4.95
C LYS A 57 -11.54 -21.88 -5.50
N SER A 58 -11.29 -23.13 -5.88
CA SER A 58 -10.02 -23.53 -6.49
C SER A 58 -9.76 -22.83 -7.82
N GLU A 59 -10.82 -22.59 -8.61
CA GLU A 59 -10.73 -21.85 -9.87
C GLU A 59 -10.52 -20.35 -9.64
N SER A 60 -11.17 -19.77 -8.62
CA SER A 60 -10.92 -18.38 -8.18
C SER A 60 -9.47 -18.15 -7.77
N VAL A 61 -8.90 -19.04 -6.94
CA VAL A 61 -7.49 -18.98 -6.53
C VAL A 61 -6.54 -19.12 -7.72
N LEU A 62 -6.89 -19.97 -8.70
CA LEU A 62 -6.12 -20.11 -9.94
C LEU A 62 -6.13 -18.81 -10.76
N LEU A 63 -7.28 -18.13 -10.87
CA LEU A 63 -7.38 -16.83 -11.54
C LEU A 63 -6.63 -15.72 -10.79
N LEU A 64 -6.65 -15.74 -9.44
CA LEU A 64 -5.86 -14.82 -8.63
C LEU A 64 -4.36 -14.99 -8.89
N LYS A 65 -3.85 -16.23 -8.83
CA LYS A 65 -2.44 -16.54 -9.12
C LYS A 65 -2.06 -16.12 -10.54
N PHE A 66 -2.92 -16.43 -11.52
CA PHE A 66 -2.71 -16.00 -12.89
C PHE A 66 -2.59 -14.47 -13.00
N ALA A 67 -3.50 -13.70 -12.38
CA ALA A 67 -3.43 -12.24 -12.41
C ALA A 67 -2.15 -11.71 -11.72
N SER A 68 -1.78 -12.28 -10.58
CA SER A 68 -0.54 -11.95 -9.85
C SER A 68 0.72 -12.21 -10.66
N ASP A 69 0.81 -13.36 -11.33
CA ASP A 69 1.95 -13.71 -12.18
C ASP A 69 2.08 -12.72 -13.34
N ARG A 70 0.97 -12.32 -13.95
CA ARG A 70 0.96 -11.33 -15.03
C ARG A 70 1.35 -9.93 -14.56
N LEU A 71 0.99 -9.54 -13.34
CA LEU A 71 1.41 -8.27 -12.74
C LEU A 71 2.83 -8.32 -12.17
N SER A 72 3.45 -9.49 -12.09
CA SER A 72 4.88 -9.61 -11.75
C SER A 72 5.78 -9.41 -12.97
N LEU A 73 5.23 -9.55 -14.19
CA LEU A 73 5.99 -9.33 -15.42
C LEU A 73 6.34 -7.85 -15.63
N PRO A 74 7.53 -7.54 -16.21
CA PRO A 74 7.95 -6.17 -16.52
C PRO A 74 6.91 -5.43 -17.34
N ALA A 75 6.78 -4.12 -17.12
CA ALA A 75 5.75 -3.26 -17.70
C ALA A 75 5.89 -3.13 -19.24
N THR A 76 5.38 -4.12 -19.97
CA THR A 76 5.28 -4.11 -21.43
C THR A 76 3.82 -4.26 -21.91
N HIS A 77 2.84 -4.31 -21.01
CA HIS A 77 1.55 -4.89 -21.34
C HIS A 77 0.41 -3.89 -21.57
N ILE A 78 -0.25 -4.07 -22.71
CA ILE A 78 -1.40 -3.30 -23.23
C ILE A 78 -2.71 -3.64 -22.47
N ASN A 79 -2.66 -4.31 -21.31
CA ASN A 79 -3.86 -4.79 -20.59
C ASN A 79 -3.77 -4.70 -19.06
N THR A 80 -2.82 -3.96 -18.47
CA THR A 80 -2.68 -3.93 -17.00
C THR A 80 -3.99 -3.58 -16.31
N HIS A 81 -4.72 -2.58 -16.81
CA HIS A 81 -5.98 -2.16 -16.19
C HIS A 81 -6.99 -3.33 -16.07
N SER A 82 -7.14 -4.13 -17.12
CA SER A 82 -8.04 -5.30 -17.12
C SER A 82 -7.53 -6.42 -16.20
N ILE A 83 -6.21 -6.59 -16.08
CA ILE A 83 -5.62 -7.58 -15.15
C ILE A 83 -5.80 -7.13 -13.70
N LEU A 84 -5.66 -5.82 -13.44
CA LEU A 84 -5.90 -5.23 -12.12
C LEU A 84 -7.38 -5.36 -11.73
N GLY A 85 -8.31 -5.14 -12.66
CA GLY A 85 -9.74 -5.39 -12.46
C GLY A 85 -10.02 -6.84 -12.05
N LEU A 86 -9.44 -7.81 -12.76
CA LEU A 86 -9.56 -9.22 -12.43
C LEU A 86 -8.96 -9.53 -11.06
N LEU A 87 -7.77 -9.02 -10.77
CA LEU A 87 -7.08 -9.22 -9.49
C LEU A 87 -7.94 -8.73 -8.32
N VAL A 88 -8.44 -7.49 -8.40
CA VAL A 88 -9.32 -6.90 -7.39
C VAL A 88 -10.59 -7.73 -7.27
N THR A 89 -11.22 -8.12 -8.38
CA THR A 89 -12.41 -8.97 -8.36
C THR A 89 -12.15 -10.30 -7.65
N CYS A 90 -11.01 -10.96 -7.90
CA CYS A 90 -10.61 -12.16 -7.18
C CYS A 90 -10.44 -11.92 -5.67
N MET A 91 -9.84 -10.79 -5.27
CA MET A 91 -9.65 -10.44 -3.86
C MET A 91 -11.00 -10.21 -3.14
N TYR A 92 -12.00 -9.66 -3.83
CA TYR A 92 -13.33 -9.40 -3.28
C TYR A 92 -14.32 -10.58 -3.42
N ALA A 93 -14.11 -11.52 -4.36
CA ALA A 93 -15.01 -12.64 -4.62
C ALA A 93 -15.23 -13.54 -3.38
N ASP A 94 -14.25 -13.61 -2.48
CA ASP A 94 -14.26 -14.46 -1.28
C ASP A 94 -14.71 -13.73 0.01
N ILE A 95 -15.20 -12.48 -0.05
CA ILE A 95 -15.62 -11.74 1.16
C ILE A 95 -16.86 -12.36 1.85
N SER A 96 -17.50 -13.37 1.25
CA SER A 96 -18.82 -13.85 1.69
C SER A 96 -18.87 -15.09 2.60
N GLU A 97 -17.79 -15.77 3.00
CA GLU A 97 -17.91 -17.01 3.82
C GLU A 97 -16.94 -17.19 5.00
N THR A 98 -17.42 -18.00 5.96
CA THR A 98 -17.06 -18.20 7.38
C THR A 98 -15.61 -18.54 7.72
N ASP A 99 -15.24 -18.21 8.97
CA ASP A 99 -13.90 -18.07 9.57
C ASP A 99 -12.84 -19.17 9.35
N GLU A 100 -13.19 -20.40 8.98
CA GLU A 100 -12.23 -21.54 9.05
C GLU A 100 -11.08 -21.49 8.01
N ASN A 101 -11.23 -20.76 6.89
CA ASN A 101 -10.17 -20.62 5.86
C ASN A 101 -9.72 -19.17 5.62
N ARG A 102 -10.02 -18.25 6.54
CA ARG A 102 -9.69 -16.82 6.38
C ARG A 102 -8.18 -16.55 6.40
N LEU A 103 -7.42 -17.31 7.21
CA LEU A 103 -5.99 -17.08 7.39
C LEU A 103 -5.17 -17.41 6.13
N ASP A 104 -5.37 -18.60 5.55
CA ASP A 104 -4.69 -19.02 4.30
C ASP A 104 -5.01 -18.08 3.13
N THR A 105 -6.22 -17.51 3.13
CA THR A 105 -6.65 -16.56 2.10
C THR A 105 -6.05 -15.16 2.34
N ALA A 106 -5.83 -14.77 3.59
CA ALA A 106 -5.24 -13.48 3.95
C ALA A 106 -3.76 -13.40 3.57
N GLU A 107 -2.98 -14.47 3.77
CA GLU A 107 -1.57 -14.52 3.37
C GLU A 107 -1.41 -14.35 1.86
N LEU A 108 -2.21 -15.07 1.06
CA LEU A 108 -2.22 -14.93 -0.40
C LEU A 108 -2.62 -13.52 -0.83
N LYS A 109 -3.61 -12.91 -0.17
CA LYS A 109 -4.02 -11.53 -0.44
C LYS A 109 -2.91 -10.53 -0.07
N MET A 110 -2.16 -10.78 0.98
CA MET A 110 -1.02 -9.93 1.38
C MET A 110 0.16 -10.06 0.41
N GLU A 111 0.40 -11.25 -0.12
CA GLU A 111 1.36 -11.48 -1.21
C GLU A 111 0.96 -10.66 -2.45
N VAL A 112 -0.31 -10.67 -2.82
CA VAL A 112 -0.85 -9.86 -3.91
C VAL A 112 -0.64 -8.36 -3.68
N VAL A 113 -0.94 -7.87 -2.47
CA VAL A 113 -0.67 -6.47 -2.10
C VAL A 113 0.82 -6.16 -2.26
N SER A 114 1.70 -7.07 -1.87
CA SER A 114 3.15 -6.89 -2.00
C SER A 114 3.58 -6.76 -3.47
N ILE A 115 3.03 -7.59 -4.37
CA ILE A 115 3.27 -7.48 -5.82
C ILE A 115 2.87 -6.10 -6.34
N LEU A 116 1.76 -5.54 -5.86
CA LEU A 116 1.30 -4.20 -6.25
C LEU A 116 2.25 -3.09 -5.76
N PHE A 117 2.80 -3.21 -4.55
CA PHE A 117 3.81 -2.27 -4.03
C PHE A 117 5.14 -2.33 -4.78
N ASP A 118 5.56 -3.52 -5.21
CA ASP A 118 6.83 -3.75 -5.91
C ASP A 118 6.78 -3.40 -7.41
N ARG A 119 5.58 -3.15 -7.94
CA ARG A 119 5.36 -2.98 -9.37
C ARG A 119 6.05 -1.72 -9.92
N ARG A 120 7.10 -1.92 -10.71
CA ARG A 120 7.88 -0.89 -11.42
C ARG A 120 7.21 -0.53 -12.76
N GLY A 121 5.95 -0.12 -12.68
CA GLY A 121 5.07 0.18 -13.80
C GLY A 121 5.34 1.53 -14.47
N LEU A 122 4.48 1.88 -15.44
CA LEU A 122 4.40 3.25 -15.94
C LEU A 122 3.92 4.18 -14.81
N PRO A 123 4.31 5.47 -14.78
CA PRO A 123 3.91 6.38 -13.70
C PRO A 123 2.39 6.44 -13.47
N GLN A 124 1.59 6.44 -14.55
CA GLN A 124 0.13 6.48 -14.48
C GLN A 124 -0.46 5.20 -13.88
N GLU A 125 0.20 4.07 -14.13
CA GLU A 125 -0.20 2.78 -13.58
C GLU A 125 0.09 2.74 -12.08
N SER A 126 1.27 3.21 -11.66
CA SER A 126 1.62 3.33 -10.25
C SER A 126 0.68 4.29 -9.52
N GLU A 127 0.25 5.38 -10.15
CA GLU A 127 -0.77 6.30 -9.60
C GLU A 127 -2.12 5.59 -9.39
N VAL A 128 -2.60 4.81 -10.36
CA VAL A 128 -3.85 4.05 -10.23
C VAL A 128 -3.73 3.01 -9.12
N ILE A 129 -2.63 2.24 -9.10
CA ILE A 129 -2.40 1.19 -8.09
C ILE A 129 -2.36 1.80 -6.68
N THR A 130 -1.58 2.87 -6.51
CA THR A 130 -1.46 3.52 -5.19
C THR A 130 -2.75 4.23 -4.76
N GLY A 131 -3.61 4.65 -5.70
CA GLY A 131 -4.93 5.19 -5.38
C GLY A 131 -5.98 4.15 -4.96
N ILE A 132 -5.87 2.89 -5.40
CA ILE A 132 -6.81 1.82 -4.99
C ILE A 132 -6.35 1.06 -3.74
N LEU A 133 -5.03 1.03 -3.48
CA LEU A 133 -4.43 0.23 -2.41
C LEU A 133 -4.96 0.57 -1.01
N PRO A 134 -5.11 1.85 -0.61
CA PRO A 134 -5.69 2.19 0.71
C PRO A 134 -7.03 1.52 0.96
N THR A 135 -7.98 1.69 0.03
CA THR A 135 -9.34 1.12 0.14
C THR A 135 -9.32 -0.41 0.09
N LEU A 136 -8.50 -0.99 -0.80
CA LEU A 136 -8.33 -2.44 -0.85
C LEU A 136 -7.80 -2.99 0.47
N MET A 137 -6.86 -2.26 1.10
CA MET A 137 -6.23 -2.69 2.33
C MET A 137 -7.16 -2.52 3.55
N SER A 138 -7.91 -1.41 3.62
CA SER A 138 -8.89 -1.15 4.68
C SER A 138 -10.01 -2.19 4.70
N ASP A 139 -10.44 -2.64 3.52
CA ASP A 139 -11.53 -3.61 3.38
C ASP A 139 -11.11 -5.04 3.75
N LEU A 140 -9.82 -5.38 3.58
CA LEU A 140 -9.36 -6.77 3.61
C LEU A 140 -8.47 -7.13 4.82
N PHE A 141 -7.83 -6.16 5.47
CA PHE A 141 -6.83 -6.44 6.50
C PHE A 141 -7.07 -5.67 7.80
N SER A 142 -6.41 -6.11 8.87
CA SER A 142 -6.45 -5.42 10.15
C SER A 142 -5.61 -4.14 10.14
N SER A 143 -5.94 -3.16 10.99
CA SER A 143 -5.12 -1.96 11.17
C SER A 143 -3.65 -2.27 11.44
N GLN A 144 -3.33 -3.36 12.15
CA GLN A 144 -1.93 -3.73 12.43
C GLN A 144 -1.19 -4.18 11.17
N ASP A 145 -1.83 -5.01 10.34
CA ASP A 145 -1.23 -5.49 9.09
C ASP A 145 -1.02 -4.34 8.09
N ILE A 146 -1.99 -3.45 8.00
CA ILE A 146 -1.93 -2.26 7.14
C ILE A 146 -0.75 -1.38 7.55
N MET A 147 -0.64 -1.04 8.85
CA MET A 147 0.41 -0.18 9.36
C MET A 147 1.80 -0.79 9.16
N ASN A 148 1.96 -2.08 9.47
CA ASN A 148 3.22 -2.81 9.23
C ASN A 148 3.63 -2.76 7.76
N LYS A 149 2.69 -3.04 6.85
CA LYS A 149 2.99 -3.09 5.43
C LYS A 149 3.31 -1.70 4.87
N VAL A 150 2.45 -0.71 5.12
CA VAL A 150 2.60 0.65 4.57
C VAL A 150 3.87 1.32 5.10
N ILE A 151 4.18 1.18 6.39
CA ILE A 151 5.42 1.75 6.97
C ILE A 151 6.66 1.01 6.45
N GLY A 152 6.61 -0.32 6.37
CA GLY A 152 7.71 -1.13 5.82
C GLY A 152 8.04 -0.75 4.38
N GLU A 153 7.00 -0.58 3.54
CA GLU A 153 7.15 -0.15 2.15
C GLU A 153 7.69 1.27 2.03
N PHE A 154 7.29 2.17 2.93
CA PHE A 154 7.80 3.53 2.93
C PHE A 154 9.28 3.60 3.35
N LEU A 155 9.69 2.75 4.29
CA LEU A 155 11.08 2.62 4.74
C LEU A 155 11.98 1.92 3.72
N SER A 156 11.42 1.09 2.84
CA SER A 156 12.16 0.31 1.85
C SER A 156 13.04 1.21 0.96
N GLU A 157 14.33 0.86 0.85
CA GLU A 157 15.28 1.50 -0.06
C GLU A 157 15.03 1.11 -1.53
N GLN A 158 14.33 -0.02 -1.75
CA GLN A 158 14.05 -0.53 -3.09
C GLN A 158 12.75 -0.01 -3.69
N GLN A 159 12.01 0.81 -2.92
CA GLN A 159 10.70 1.33 -3.31
C GLN A 159 10.81 2.23 -4.55
N PRO A 160 10.23 1.84 -5.70
CA PRO A 160 10.32 2.59 -6.96
C PRO A 160 9.61 3.95 -6.94
N HIS A 161 8.58 4.13 -6.10
CA HIS A 161 7.70 5.30 -6.12
C HIS A 161 7.52 5.94 -4.73
N PRO A 162 8.60 6.43 -4.09
CA PRO A 162 8.56 6.94 -2.71
C PRO A 162 7.51 8.04 -2.47
N VAL A 163 7.30 8.95 -3.43
CA VAL A 163 6.30 10.03 -3.32
C VAL A 163 4.86 9.47 -3.31
N LEU A 164 4.58 8.43 -4.10
CA LEU A 164 3.26 7.80 -4.11
C LEU A 164 3.01 7.02 -2.82
N ILE A 165 4.05 6.33 -2.30
CA ILE A 165 3.94 5.65 -1.01
C ILE A 165 3.76 6.66 0.14
N ALA A 166 4.43 7.81 0.10
CA ALA A 166 4.20 8.87 1.09
C ALA A 166 2.73 9.33 1.08
N LYS A 167 2.12 9.53 -0.10
CA LYS A 167 0.70 9.88 -0.22
C LYS A 167 -0.20 8.79 0.37
N MET A 168 0.12 7.53 0.09
CA MET A 168 -0.60 6.39 0.66
C MET A 168 -0.50 6.35 2.19
N VAL A 169 0.69 6.58 2.76
CA VAL A 169 0.88 6.69 4.22
C VAL A 169 -0.01 7.79 4.78
N TYR A 170 -0.09 8.95 4.12
CA TYR A 170 -0.96 10.05 4.52
C TYR A 170 -2.44 9.65 4.54
N GLU A 171 -2.93 9.05 3.46
CA GLU A 171 -4.34 8.61 3.33
C GLU A 171 -4.70 7.53 4.37
N VAL A 172 -3.84 6.52 4.52
CA VAL A 172 -4.03 5.45 5.51
C VAL A 172 -4.01 6.01 6.93
N PHE A 173 -3.09 6.94 7.24
CA PHE A 173 -3.04 7.53 8.58
C PHE A 173 -4.27 8.39 8.88
N GLU A 174 -4.82 9.07 7.87
CA GLU A 174 -6.06 9.83 8.02
C GLU A 174 -7.24 8.90 8.37
N GLU A 175 -7.36 7.78 7.66
CA GLU A 175 -8.38 6.77 7.95
C GLU A 175 -8.18 6.13 9.32
N GLN A 176 -6.96 5.67 9.63
CA GLN A 176 -6.64 5.02 10.90
C GLN A 176 -6.76 5.97 12.10
N ALA A 177 -6.62 7.29 11.91
CA ALA A 177 -6.90 8.27 12.95
C ALA A 177 -8.39 8.24 13.38
N THR A 178 -9.30 7.94 12.45
CA THR A 178 -10.74 7.83 12.74
C THR A 178 -11.10 6.50 13.41
N VAL A 179 -10.43 5.41 13.03
CA VAL A 179 -10.73 4.05 13.51
C VAL A 179 -9.98 3.71 14.81
N GLY A 180 -8.66 3.87 14.84
CA GLY A 180 -7.78 3.48 15.95
C GLY A 180 -7.46 4.61 16.93
N GLY A 181 -7.78 5.85 16.58
CA GLY A 181 -7.52 7.03 17.39
C GLY A 181 -6.07 7.50 17.38
N SER A 182 -5.83 8.69 17.95
CA SER A 182 -4.52 9.35 17.90
C SER A 182 -3.41 8.58 18.64
N SER A 183 -3.72 7.94 19.78
CA SER A 183 -2.71 7.18 20.54
C SER A 183 -2.15 6.00 19.75
N PHE A 184 -2.99 5.30 19.00
CA PHE A 184 -2.57 4.17 18.15
C PHE A 184 -1.54 4.62 17.12
N LEU A 185 -1.81 5.72 16.42
CA LEU A 185 -0.87 6.27 15.43
C LEU A 185 0.44 6.74 16.08
N GLN A 186 0.37 7.38 17.25
CA GLN A 186 1.58 7.80 17.97
C GLN A 186 2.49 6.62 18.30
N ASP A 187 1.93 5.47 18.67
CA ASP A 187 2.71 4.27 19.01
C ASP A 187 3.45 3.73 17.79
N TRP A 188 2.77 3.63 16.64
CA TRP A 188 3.38 3.27 15.37
C TRP A 188 4.47 4.23 14.91
N VAL A 189 4.24 5.53 15.14
CA VAL A 189 5.25 6.54 14.84
C VAL A 189 6.50 6.29 15.67
N LEU A 190 6.36 6.19 17.00
CA LEU A 190 7.47 5.96 17.92
C LEU A 190 8.25 4.68 17.63
N LEU A 191 7.56 3.60 17.24
CA LEU A 191 8.21 2.35 16.82
C LEU A 191 9.09 2.51 15.57
N SER A 192 8.79 3.49 14.72
CA SER A 192 9.38 3.61 13.38
C SER A 192 10.42 4.74 13.27
N ILE A 193 10.45 5.72 14.18
CA ILE A 193 11.38 6.87 14.10
C ILE A 193 12.84 6.40 13.97
N THR A 194 13.25 5.41 14.77
CA THR A 194 14.63 4.89 14.74
C THR A 194 15.02 4.43 13.34
N SER A 195 14.14 3.66 12.68
CA SER A 195 14.37 3.17 11.33
C SER A 195 14.51 4.30 10.32
N PHE A 196 13.68 5.34 10.42
CA PHE A 196 13.81 6.51 9.54
C PHE A 196 15.09 7.31 9.80
N THR A 197 15.48 7.52 11.06
CA THR A 197 16.70 8.29 11.39
C THR A 197 17.99 7.63 10.90
N GLN A 198 17.96 6.31 10.70
CA GLN A 198 19.08 5.52 10.18
C GLN A 198 19.10 5.45 8.64
N ARG A 199 18.10 6.01 7.96
CA ARG A 199 18.01 5.99 6.50
C ARG A 199 19.05 6.91 5.88
N HIS A 200 19.58 6.51 4.71
CA HIS A 200 20.46 7.34 3.90
C HIS A 200 19.90 7.57 2.49
N PRO A 201 20.21 8.71 1.84
CA PRO A 201 20.93 9.88 2.37
C PRO A 201 20.11 10.67 3.40
N LEU A 202 20.75 11.56 4.17
CA LEU A 202 20.09 12.35 5.23
C LEU A 202 18.86 13.12 4.72
N ALA A 203 18.95 13.75 3.54
CA ALA A 203 17.83 14.46 2.96
C ALA A 203 16.59 13.55 2.78
N MET A 204 16.79 12.28 2.44
CA MET A 204 15.71 11.30 2.32
C MET A 204 15.15 10.90 3.69
N ALA A 205 16.00 10.78 4.72
CA ALA A 205 15.56 10.52 6.09
C ALA A 205 14.66 11.66 6.62
N ILE A 206 15.11 12.91 6.46
CA ILE A 206 14.38 14.10 6.89
C ILE A 206 13.08 14.26 6.11
N TRP A 207 13.11 14.10 4.79
CA TRP A 207 11.90 14.11 3.96
C TRP A 207 10.91 13.03 4.42
N SER A 208 11.37 11.80 4.64
CA SER A 208 10.50 10.69 5.07
C SER A 208 9.88 10.95 6.44
N LEU A 209 10.68 11.39 7.42
CA LEU A 209 10.19 11.75 8.75
C LEU A 209 9.21 12.91 8.70
N THR A 210 9.46 13.92 7.87
CA THR A 210 8.57 15.07 7.75
C THR A 210 7.22 14.65 7.18
N CYS A 211 7.19 13.87 6.09
CA CYS A 211 5.97 13.26 5.57
C CYS A 211 5.23 12.49 6.67
N PHE A 212 5.95 11.68 7.44
CA PHE A 212 5.39 10.83 8.49
C PHE A 212 4.77 11.62 9.65
N PHE A 213 5.45 12.65 10.16
CA PHE A 213 4.94 13.51 11.22
C PHE A 213 3.77 14.38 10.77
N VAL A 214 3.81 14.89 9.53
CA VAL A 214 2.70 15.63 8.94
C VAL A 214 1.45 14.75 8.83
N SER A 215 1.59 13.49 8.40
CA SER A 215 0.48 12.54 8.27
C SER A 215 -0.25 12.25 9.59
N VAL A 216 0.48 12.17 10.71
CA VAL A 216 -0.12 11.90 12.04
C VAL A 216 -0.62 13.16 12.76
N SER A 217 -0.27 14.35 12.27
CA SER A 217 -0.59 15.61 12.96
C SER A 217 -2.10 15.83 13.11
N SER A 218 -2.50 16.41 14.25
CA SER A 218 -3.86 16.90 14.47
C SER A 218 -4.07 18.32 13.92
N ASN A 219 -2.99 19.02 13.57
CA ASN A 219 -3.01 20.38 13.07
C ASN A 219 -3.31 20.40 11.56
N HIS A 220 -4.50 20.87 11.21
CA HIS A 220 -4.96 21.02 9.83
C HIS A 220 -4.04 21.85 8.92
N TRP A 221 -3.35 22.87 9.45
CA TRP A 221 -2.41 23.67 8.65
C TRP A 221 -1.16 22.87 8.31
N LEU A 222 -0.67 22.10 9.28
CA LEU A 222 0.50 21.26 9.08
C LEU A 222 0.18 20.15 8.08
N LYS A 223 -0.98 19.49 8.21
CA LYS A 223 -1.50 18.54 7.22
C LYS A 223 -1.63 19.15 5.82
N GLY A 224 -2.09 20.39 5.72
CA GLY A 224 -2.19 21.13 4.45
C GLY A 224 -0.84 21.33 3.74
N LEU A 225 0.29 21.23 4.44
CA LEU A 225 1.62 21.30 3.83
C LEU A 225 2.05 19.97 3.17
N PHE A 226 1.32 18.87 3.38
CA PHE A 226 1.72 17.56 2.91
C PHE A 226 2.04 17.51 1.40
N PRO A 227 1.22 18.05 0.48
CA PRO A 227 1.54 18.03 -0.95
C PRO A 227 2.84 18.77 -1.29
N TYR A 228 3.14 19.85 -0.56
CA TYR A 228 4.39 20.60 -0.73
C TYR A 228 5.59 19.77 -0.25
N VAL A 229 5.53 19.18 0.94
CA VAL A 229 6.59 18.31 1.48
C VAL A 229 6.83 17.11 0.56
N ALA A 230 5.77 16.42 0.14
CA ALA A 230 5.86 15.24 -0.73
C ALA A 230 6.53 15.57 -2.08
N SER A 231 6.34 16.78 -2.60
CA SER A 231 6.97 17.23 -3.87
C SER A 231 8.47 17.48 -3.77
N ARG A 232 9.00 17.72 -2.56
CA ARG A 232 10.40 18.09 -2.31
C ARG A 232 11.27 16.89 -1.92
N ILE A 233 11.05 15.77 -2.59
CA ILE A 233 11.80 14.54 -2.34
C ILE A 233 13.31 14.76 -2.53
N GLY A 234 14.10 14.39 -1.51
CA GLY A 234 15.55 14.50 -1.54
C GLY A 234 16.10 15.92 -1.38
N CYS A 235 15.27 16.93 -1.13
CA CYS A 235 15.70 18.28 -0.79
C CYS A 235 15.94 18.41 0.73
N LEU A 236 16.93 19.24 1.10
CA LEU A 236 17.21 19.62 2.48
C LEU A 236 17.70 21.06 2.52
N ASP A 237 16.79 21.98 2.20
CA ASP A 237 17.03 23.42 2.32
C ASP A 237 16.51 23.94 3.68
N GLU A 238 16.81 25.20 4.01
CA GLU A 238 16.37 25.85 5.26
C GLU A 238 14.85 25.75 5.50
N VAL A 239 14.05 25.77 4.43
CA VAL A 239 12.59 25.61 4.53
C VAL A 239 12.21 24.18 4.95
N ASP A 240 12.90 23.17 4.40
CA ASP A 240 12.65 21.76 4.72
C ASP A 240 13.02 21.47 6.18
N GLU A 241 14.14 22.02 6.65
CA GLU A 241 14.55 21.92 8.06
C GLU A 241 13.52 22.57 9.00
N LYS A 242 13.01 23.75 8.66
CA LYS A 242 11.99 24.44 9.46
C LYS A 242 10.70 23.64 9.55
N ILE A 243 10.22 23.09 8.43
CA ILE A 243 9.00 22.27 8.41
C ILE A 243 9.22 20.98 9.21
N PHE A 244 10.39 20.35 9.06
CA PHE A 244 10.75 19.17 9.85
C PHE A 244 10.73 19.45 11.36
N LEU A 245 11.41 20.51 11.81
CA LEU A 245 11.45 20.89 13.22
C LEU A 245 10.05 21.24 13.77
N LEU A 246 9.24 21.97 12.98
CA LEU A 246 7.86 22.27 13.34
C LEU A 246 7.01 21.00 13.49
N SER A 247 7.16 20.05 12.57
CA SER A 247 6.43 18.78 12.59
C SER A 247 6.82 17.89 13.77
N CYS A 248 8.12 17.82 14.07
CA CYS A 248 8.64 17.14 15.26
C CYS A 248 8.09 17.76 16.55
N LYS A 249 8.05 19.09 16.62
CA LYS A 249 7.51 19.80 17.78
C LYS A 249 6.01 19.56 17.96
N ASP A 250 5.23 19.68 16.89
CA ASP A 250 3.78 19.42 16.90
C ASP A 250 3.48 17.99 17.40
N PHE A 251 4.22 17.00 16.89
CA PHE A 251 4.11 15.62 17.36
C PHE A 251 4.50 15.49 18.85
N TYR A 252 5.63 16.08 19.26
CA TYR A 252 6.10 16.02 20.64
C TYR A 252 5.10 16.64 21.62
N ASP A 253 4.52 17.80 21.29
CA ASP A 253 3.49 18.45 22.09
C ASP A 253 2.25 17.53 22.26
N GLY A 254 1.90 16.76 21.23
CA GLY A 254 0.83 15.76 21.27
C GLY A 254 1.10 14.55 22.19
N ILE A 255 2.36 14.21 22.47
CA ILE A 255 2.76 13.11 23.37
C ILE A 255 3.35 13.59 24.70
N ARG A 256 3.49 14.91 24.91
CA ARG A 256 4.22 15.50 26.05
C ARG A 256 3.70 15.05 27.41
N HIS A 257 2.40 14.76 27.51
CA HIS A 257 1.76 14.31 28.75
C HIS A 257 2.01 12.83 29.06
N ASP A 258 2.43 12.04 28.08
CA ASP A 258 2.79 10.63 28.26
C ASP A 258 4.31 10.52 28.51
N SER A 259 4.68 10.27 29.76
CA SER A 259 6.09 10.19 30.16
C SER A 259 6.86 9.09 29.43
N HIS A 260 6.21 7.98 29.07
CA HIS A 260 6.89 6.89 28.37
C HIS A 260 7.14 7.29 26.92
N LYS A 261 6.10 7.74 26.21
CA LYS A 261 6.20 8.15 24.80
C LYS A 261 7.18 9.31 24.60
N SER A 262 7.09 10.34 25.44
CA SER A 262 7.98 11.50 25.39
C SER A 262 9.44 11.13 25.65
N GLN A 263 9.71 10.22 26.60
CA GLN A 263 11.06 9.72 26.86
C GLN A 263 11.59 8.87 25.69
N THR A 264 10.76 8.01 25.09
CA THR A 264 11.11 7.26 23.88
C THR A 264 11.52 8.20 22.76
N PHE A 265 10.69 9.19 22.44
CA PHE A 265 10.99 10.20 21.42
C PHE A 265 12.33 10.90 21.66
N VAL A 266 12.55 11.41 22.88
CA VAL A 266 13.79 12.11 23.25
C VAL A 266 15.00 11.19 23.12
N SER A 267 14.92 9.95 23.61
CA SER A 267 16.03 9.00 23.54
C SER A 267 16.44 8.64 22.11
N VAL A 268 15.47 8.51 21.20
CA VAL A 268 15.74 8.23 19.78
C VAL A 268 16.49 9.40 19.13
N PHE A 269 16.01 10.63 19.30
CA PHE A 269 16.69 11.81 18.74
C PHE A 269 18.02 12.14 19.43
N GLN A 270 18.19 11.80 20.71
CA GLN A 270 19.50 11.87 21.39
C GLN A 270 20.52 10.91 20.79
N SER A 271 20.09 9.71 20.42
CA SER A 271 20.95 8.73 19.76
C SER A 271 21.30 9.20 18.34
N ALA A 272 20.30 9.59 17.56
CA ALA A 272 20.49 10.06 16.18
C ALA A 272 21.30 11.36 16.09
N GLY A 273 21.14 12.27 17.06
CA GLY A 273 21.88 13.53 17.18
C GLY A 273 23.38 13.38 17.44
N ARG A 274 23.87 12.16 17.71
CA ARG A 274 25.32 11.87 17.75
C ARG A 274 25.94 11.82 16.35
N THR A 275 25.13 11.51 15.35
CA THR A 275 25.57 11.35 13.96
C THR A 275 25.31 12.64 13.17
N GLU A 276 24.12 13.23 13.31
CA GLU A 276 23.69 14.36 12.48
C GLU A 276 23.19 15.54 13.32
N LEU A 277 23.63 16.75 12.98
CA LEU A 277 23.35 17.97 13.76
C LEU A 277 21.85 18.30 13.77
N ILE A 278 21.13 18.08 12.67
CA ILE A 278 19.72 18.41 12.55
C ILE A 278 18.84 17.70 13.60
N TYR A 279 19.19 16.46 13.96
CA TYR A 279 18.48 15.72 15.00
C TYR A 279 18.76 16.27 16.41
N LYS A 280 19.93 16.89 16.63
CA LYS A 280 20.20 17.62 17.87
C LYS A 280 19.36 18.90 17.94
N THR A 281 19.18 19.61 16.82
CA THR A 281 18.33 20.81 16.74
C THR A 281 16.87 20.50 17.11
N VAL A 282 16.38 19.28 16.84
CA VAL A 282 15.05 18.83 17.31
C VAL A 282 14.96 18.91 18.83
N LEU A 283 15.97 18.42 19.55
CA LEU A 283 16.00 18.43 21.02
C LEU A 283 16.06 19.85 21.59
N GLU A 284 16.78 20.75 20.92
CA GLU A 284 16.84 22.16 21.29
C GLU A 284 15.49 22.85 21.06
N ALA A 285 14.81 22.54 19.94
CA ALA A 285 13.51 23.10 19.58
C ALA A 285 12.38 22.69 20.56
N ILE A 286 12.40 21.46 21.08
CA ILE A 286 11.43 21.00 22.09
C ILE A 286 11.75 21.52 23.51
N ALA A 287 13.00 21.85 23.80
CA ALA A 287 13.43 22.34 25.12
C ALA A 287 13.19 23.86 25.30
N ALA A 288 13.05 24.61 24.21
CA ALA A 288 12.87 26.07 24.22
C ALA A 288 11.47 26.55 24.68
N THR A 289 10.72 25.75 25.44
CA THR A 289 9.36 26.02 25.97
C THR A 289 9.21 25.56 27.40
#